data_AF-J7FX34-F1
#
_entry.id   AF-J7FX34-F1
#
_cell.length_a   1.000
_cell.length_b   1.000
_cell.length_c   1.000
_cell.angle_alpha   90.00
_cell.angle_beta   90.00
_cell.angle_gamma   90.00
#
_symmetry.space_group_name_H-M   'P 1'
#
loop_
_entity.id
_entity.type
_entity.pdbx_description
1 polymer ?
#
loop_
_entity_poly.entity_id
_entity_poly.type
_entity_poly.pdbx_seq_one_letter_code
_entity_poly.pdbx_strand_id
1 'polypeptide(L)'
;YHKGFGRNDKHPPKNWGDVSVFGNLDPAGEYVVSTRVRCGRSMEGYPFNPCLTEEQYKEMEQKVSSTLSGLEGELKGTFYPLTGMSKEVQQKLIDDHFLFKEGDRFLQAANACRFWPTGRGIYHNE
;
A
#
# COMPACT_ATOMS: atom_id res chain seq x y z
N TYR A 1 -9.91 -4.69 19.81
CA TYR A 1 -8.66 -4.86 19.02
C TYR A 1 -7.58 -3.91 19.54
N HIS A 2 -7.72 -2.60 19.38
CA HIS A 2 -6.89 -1.61 20.11
C HIS A 2 -7.46 -1.43 21.53
N LYS A 3 -6.88 -2.12 22.51
CA LYS A 3 -7.35 -2.11 23.92
C LYS A 3 -7.28 -0.69 24.50
N GLY A 4 -8.24 -0.32 25.34
CA GLY A 4 -8.23 0.99 26.03
C GLY A 4 -8.65 2.18 25.15
N PHE A 5 -9.42 1.96 24.09
CA PHE A 5 -10.02 3.02 23.28
C PHE A 5 -11.55 2.92 23.36
N GLY A 6 -12.14 3.74 24.23
CA GLY A 6 -13.56 3.81 24.50
C GLY A 6 -14.34 4.70 23.54
N ARG A 7 -15.66 4.74 23.70
CA ARG A 7 -16.58 5.49 22.81
C ARG A 7 -16.27 6.99 22.71
N ASN A 8 -15.79 7.59 23.80
CA ASN A 8 -15.54 9.03 23.88
C ASN A 8 -14.10 9.41 23.54
N ASP A 9 -13.23 8.42 23.34
CA ASP A 9 -11.83 8.67 23.00
C ASP A 9 -11.72 9.11 21.53
N LYS A 10 -10.72 9.95 21.27
CA LYS A 10 -10.41 10.44 19.92
C LYS A 10 -8.96 10.11 19.62
N HIS A 11 -8.72 9.62 18.41
CA HIS A 11 -7.35 9.43 17.94
C HIS A 11 -6.62 10.79 17.97
N PRO A 12 -5.38 10.86 18.50
CA PRO A 12 -4.65 12.12 18.56
C PRO A 12 -4.31 12.65 17.16
N PRO A 13 -3.95 13.94 17.04
CA PRO A 13 -3.37 14.47 15.81
C PRO A 13 -2.14 13.67 15.37
N LYS A 14 -1.90 13.59 14.06
CA LYS A 14 -0.72 12.92 13.50
C LYS A 14 0.55 13.56 14.05
N ASN A 15 1.42 12.74 14.64
CA ASN A 15 2.74 13.13 15.12
C ASN A 15 3.76 12.03 14.76
N TRP A 16 4.81 12.38 14.01
CA TRP A 16 5.88 11.45 13.65
C TRP A 16 6.94 11.32 14.76
N GLY A 17 6.92 12.21 15.74
CA GLY A 17 7.95 12.30 16.78
C GLY A 17 9.27 12.84 16.25
N ASP A 18 10.30 12.74 17.08
CA ASP A 18 11.68 12.99 16.68
C ASP A 18 12.25 11.72 16.05
N VAL A 19 12.45 11.74 14.74
CA VAL A 19 12.96 10.59 14.00
C VAL A 19 14.45 10.33 14.25
N SER A 20 15.19 11.31 14.78
CA SER A 20 16.62 11.18 15.04
C SER A 20 16.94 10.25 16.21
N VAL A 21 15.94 9.95 17.06
CA VAL A 21 16.09 8.99 18.16
C VAL A 21 16.13 7.54 17.69
N PHE A 22 15.73 7.27 16.44
CA PHE A 22 15.78 5.93 15.88
C PHE A 22 17.19 5.65 15.34
N GLY A 23 17.82 4.60 15.86
CA GLY A 23 19.14 4.11 15.43
C GLY A 23 19.05 2.80 14.63
N ASN A 24 20.22 2.31 14.20
CA ASN A 24 20.31 0.98 13.59
C ASN A 24 19.92 -0.09 14.62
N LEU A 25 18.90 -0.88 14.30
CA LEU A 25 18.35 -1.93 15.18
C LEU A 25 19.34 -3.09 15.39
N ASP A 26 20.26 -3.30 14.45
CA ASP A 26 21.24 -4.37 14.52
C ASP A 26 22.53 -3.96 13.79
N PRO A 27 23.42 -3.20 14.47
CA PRO A 27 24.67 -2.73 13.88
C PRO A 27 25.61 -3.86 13.44
N ALA A 28 25.51 -5.05 14.04
CA ALA A 28 26.32 -6.22 13.69
C ALA A 28 25.73 -7.04 12.53
N GLY A 29 24.43 -6.87 12.24
CA GLY A 29 23.75 -7.57 11.14
C GLY A 29 23.58 -9.07 11.39
N GLU A 30 23.55 -9.51 12.64
CA GLU A 30 23.49 -10.92 13.02
C GLU A 30 22.07 -11.49 13.08
N TYR A 31 21.06 -10.62 13.24
CA TYR A 31 19.68 -11.01 13.56
C TYR A 31 18.64 -10.42 12.62
N VAL A 32 18.76 -9.15 12.24
CA VAL A 32 17.71 -8.44 11.48
C VAL A 32 17.92 -8.61 9.97
N VAL A 33 17.06 -9.42 9.34
CA VAL A 33 17.09 -9.64 7.88
C VAL A 33 16.61 -8.41 7.10
N SER A 34 15.49 -7.81 7.52
CA SER A 34 14.95 -6.58 6.91
C SER A 34 14.04 -5.83 7.87
N THR A 35 13.91 -4.52 7.68
CA THR A 35 12.98 -3.65 8.42
C THR A 35 11.99 -3.01 7.47
N ARG A 36 10.69 -3.04 7.80
CA ARG A 36 9.64 -2.47 6.96
C ARG A 36 8.58 -1.73 7.78
N VAL A 37 8.32 -0.49 7.43
CA VAL A 37 7.25 0.34 7.99
C VAL A 37 6.23 0.65 6.89
N ARG A 38 4.93 0.58 7.20
CA ARG A 38 3.86 0.93 6.25
C ARG A 38 2.77 1.78 6.90
N CYS A 39 2.12 2.59 6.08
CA CYS A 39 0.91 3.34 6.44
C CYS A 39 -0.22 3.03 5.45
N GLY A 40 -1.47 3.01 5.93
CA GLY A 40 -2.66 3.00 5.08
C GLY A 40 -3.25 4.39 4.95
N ARG A 41 -3.75 4.74 3.77
CA ARG A 41 -4.52 5.97 3.50
C ARG A 41 -5.71 5.63 2.60
N SER A 42 -6.76 6.42 2.68
CA SER A 42 -7.92 6.36 1.80
C SER A 42 -8.14 7.72 1.16
N MET A 43 -8.58 7.73 -0.10
CA MET A 43 -8.81 8.97 -0.84
C MET A 43 -10.17 9.56 -0.46
N GLU A 44 -10.18 10.85 -0.17
CA GLU A 44 -11.42 11.58 0.06
C GLU A 44 -12.33 11.50 -1.18
N GLY A 45 -13.64 11.38 -0.96
CA GLY A 45 -14.63 11.23 -2.03
C GLY A 45 -14.82 9.81 -2.56
N TYR A 46 -13.98 8.85 -2.15
CA TYR A 46 -14.10 7.44 -2.54
C TYR A 46 -14.43 6.55 -1.33
N PRO A 47 -15.44 5.66 -1.42
CA PRO A 47 -15.75 4.73 -0.34
C PRO A 47 -14.73 3.57 -0.29
N PHE A 48 -14.87 2.69 0.69
CA PHE A 48 -14.07 1.46 0.75
C PHE A 48 -14.47 0.45 -0.33
N ASN A 49 -13.58 -0.50 -0.59
CA ASN A 49 -13.69 -1.51 -1.66
C ASN A 49 -15.08 -2.14 -1.90
N PRO A 50 -15.86 -2.52 -0.87
CA PRO A 50 -17.17 -3.14 -1.07
C PRO A 50 -18.20 -2.23 -1.75
N CYS A 51 -17.98 -0.91 -1.72
CA CYS A 51 -18.86 0.10 -2.28
C CYS A 51 -18.31 0.76 -3.55
N LEU A 52 -17.07 0.45 -3.96
CA LEU A 52 -16.45 1.02 -5.15
C LEU A 52 -17.03 0.42 -6.44
N THR A 53 -17.30 1.25 -7.44
CA THR A 53 -17.58 0.81 -8.82
C THR A 53 -16.28 0.52 -9.58
N GLU A 54 -16.39 -0.13 -10.74
CA GLU A 54 -15.23 -0.40 -11.60
C GLU A 54 -14.57 0.91 -12.09
N GLU A 55 -15.37 1.89 -12.46
CA GLU A 55 -14.90 3.22 -12.90
C GLU A 55 -14.14 3.91 -11.79
N GLN A 56 -14.64 3.86 -10.55
CA GLN A 56 -13.95 4.45 -9.40
C GLN A 56 -12.58 3.80 -9.15
N TYR A 57 -12.43 2.48 -9.37
CA TYR A 57 -11.11 1.83 -9.31
C TYR A 57 -10.14 2.42 -10.34
N LYS A 58 -10.59 2.63 -11.59
CA LYS A 58 -9.76 3.23 -12.67
C LYS A 58 -9.41 4.69 -12.37
N GLU A 59 -10.37 5.47 -11.88
CA GLU A 59 -10.14 6.87 -11.50
C GLU A 59 -9.12 7.00 -10.37
N MET A 60 -9.25 6.16 -9.33
CA MET A 60 -8.31 6.14 -8.21
C MET A 60 -6.91 5.75 -8.66
N GLU A 61 -6.79 4.70 -9.50
CA GLU A 61 -5.51 4.29 -10.10
C GLU A 61 -4.86 5.44 -10.88
N GLN A 62 -5.63 6.11 -11.75
CA GLN A 62 -5.12 7.24 -12.54
C GLN A 62 -4.65 8.38 -11.65
N LYS A 63 -5.45 8.78 -10.65
CA LYS A 63 -5.09 9.85 -9.71
C LYS A 63 -3.82 9.51 -8.93
N VAL A 64 -3.73 8.29 -8.40
CA VAL A 64 -2.56 7.85 -7.61
C VAL A 64 -1.32 7.74 -8.48
N SER A 65 -1.39 7.05 -9.63
CA SER A 65 -0.24 6.89 -10.53
C SER A 65 0.28 8.23 -11.05
N SER A 66 -0.62 9.15 -11.42
CA SER A 66 -0.25 10.51 -11.85
C SER A 66 0.36 11.35 -10.72
N THR A 67 -0.05 11.13 -9.47
CA THR A 67 0.56 11.82 -8.33
C THR A 67 1.96 11.28 -8.04
N LEU A 68 2.13 9.95 -8.11
CA LEU A 68 3.39 9.28 -7.80
C LEU A 68 4.45 9.47 -8.89
N SER A 69 4.07 9.73 -10.15
CA SER A 69 5.02 10.03 -11.23
C SER A 69 5.74 11.36 -11.04
N GLY A 70 5.22 12.25 -10.17
CA GLY A 70 5.88 13.50 -9.79
C GLY A 70 6.89 13.37 -8.65
N LEU A 71 7.12 12.17 -8.11
CA LEU A 71 8.14 11.95 -7.08
C LEU A 71 9.54 11.94 -7.69
N GLU A 72 10.49 12.54 -6.97
CA GLU A 72 11.88 12.71 -7.40
C GLU A 72 12.86 12.14 -6.35
N GLY A 73 14.16 12.12 -6.68
CA GLY A 73 15.21 11.64 -5.79
C GLY A 73 15.06 10.15 -5.44
N GLU A 74 15.26 9.79 -4.17
CA GLU A 74 15.14 8.41 -3.66
C GLU A 74 13.73 7.83 -3.84
N LEU A 75 12.71 8.68 -3.96
CA LEU A 75 11.31 8.26 -4.09
C LEU A 75 10.87 8.14 -5.55
N LYS A 76 11.71 8.52 -6.52
CA LYS A 76 11.41 8.40 -7.94
C LYS A 76 11.28 6.93 -8.33
N GLY A 77 10.25 6.62 -9.10
CA GLY A 77 9.90 5.24 -9.41
C GLY A 77 8.90 5.09 -10.55
N THR A 78 8.43 3.86 -10.71
CA THR A 78 7.51 3.46 -11.78
C THR A 78 6.26 2.84 -11.19
N PHE A 79 5.10 3.20 -11.77
CA PHE A 79 3.83 2.53 -11.50
C PHE A 79 3.63 1.37 -12.47
N TYR A 80 3.40 0.18 -11.93
CA TYR A 80 3.13 -1.05 -12.67
C TYR A 80 1.67 -1.46 -12.45
N PRO A 81 0.76 -1.20 -13.41
CA PRO A 81 -0.62 -1.67 -13.31
C PRO A 81 -0.64 -3.20 -13.34
N LEU A 82 -1.48 -3.84 -12.52
CA LEU A 82 -1.68 -5.28 -12.57
C LEU A 82 -2.42 -5.69 -13.85
N THR A 83 -3.26 -4.81 -14.39
CA THR A 83 -3.92 -5.04 -15.68
C THR A 83 -2.88 -5.03 -16.79
N GLY A 84 -2.71 -6.16 -17.48
CA GLY A 84 -1.72 -6.32 -18.54
C GLY A 84 -0.29 -6.60 -18.03
N MET A 85 -0.09 -6.77 -16.72
CA MET A 85 1.21 -7.18 -16.17
C MET A 85 1.58 -8.58 -16.66
N SER A 86 2.79 -8.74 -17.19
CA SER A 86 3.30 -10.04 -17.61
C SER A 86 3.57 -10.93 -16.38
N LYS A 87 3.57 -12.25 -16.58
CA LYS A 87 3.82 -13.20 -15.48
C LYS A 87 5.23 -13.08 -14.93
N GLU A 88 6.19 -12.70 -15.77
CA GLU A 88 7.58 -12.50 -15.40
C GLU A 88 7.72 -11.29 -14.46
N VAL A 89 7.08 -10.16 -14.79
CA VAL A 89 7.05 -8.98 -13.92
C VAL A 89 6.30 -9.29 -12.62
N GLN A 90 5.17 -9.99 -12.72
CA GLN A 90 4.39 -10.40 -11.55
C GLN A 90 5.24 -11.27 -10.60
N GLN A 91 5.97 -12.26 -11.13
CA GLN A 91 6.81 -13.15 -10.34
C GLN A 91 7.98 -12.40 -9.70
N LYS A 92 8.66 -11.52 -10.46
CA LYS A 92 9.73 -10.68 -9.90
C LYS A 92 9.24 -9.85 -8.71
N LEU A 93 8.09 -9.21 -8.82
CA LEU A 93 7.51 -8.42 -7.72
C LEU A 93 7.10 -9.28 -6.52
N ILE A 94 6.74 -10.55 -6.72
CA ILE A 94 6.49 -11.50 -5.63
C ILE A 94 7.81 -11.88 -4.94
N ASP A 95 8.84 -12.21 -5.72
CA ASP A 95 10.16 -12.62 -5.22
C ASP A 95 10.84 -11.47 -4.45
N ASP A 96 10.65 -10.23 -4.91
CA ASP A 96 11.10 -9.01 -4.24
C ASP A 96 10.23 -8.63 -3.03
N HIS A 97 9.22 -9.46 -2.68
CA HIS A 97 8.29 -9.25 -1.56
C HIS A 97 7.44 -7.95 -1.65
N PHE A 98 7.23 -7.46 -2.87
CA PHE A 98 6.52 -6.21 -3.14
C PHE A 98 5.05 -6.42 -3.49
N LEU A 99 4.72 -7.48 -4.24
CA LEU A 99 3.34 -7.70 -4.71
C LEU A 99 2.43 -8.25 -3.60
N PHE A 100 1.24 -7.67 -3.50
CA PHE A 100 0.19 -8.21 -2.63
C PHE A 100 -0.46 -9.44 -3.27
N LYS A 101 -0.80 -10.43 -2.42
CA LYS A 101 -1.38 -11.69 -2.89
C LYS A 101 -2.78 -11.46 -3.48
N GLU A 102 -3.02 -12.06 -4.63
CA GLU A 102 -4.36 -12.17 -5.20
C GLU A 102 -5.24 -13.09 -4.33
N GLY A 103 -6.52 -12.76 -4.20
CA GLY A 103 -7.52 -13.71 -3.72
C GLY A 103 -7.47 -14.06 -2.23
N ASP A 104 -7.17 -13.08 -1.36
CA ASP A 104 -7.38 -13.27 0.08
C ASP A 104 -8.86 -13.59 0.36
N ARG A 105 -9.12 -14.78 0.93
CA ARG A 105 -10.48 -15.29 1.16
C ARG A 105 -11.34 -14.38 2.04
N PHE A 106 -10.74 -13.64 2.98
CA PHE A 106 -11.47 -12.74 3.87
C PHE A 106 -11.87 -11.47 3.12
N LEU A 107 -10.97 -10.95 2.27
CA LEU A 107 -11.27 -9.81 1.41
C LEU A 107 -12.32 -10.16 0.34
N GLN A 108 -12.24 -11.36 -0.25
CA GLN A 108 -13.23 -11.87 -1.19
C GLN A 108 -14.61 -11.96 -0.55
N ALA A 109 -14.72 -12.59 0.64
CA ALA A 109 -15.98 -12.69 1.37
C ALA A 109 -16.56 -11.30 1.75
N ALA A 110 -15.70 -10.29 1.93
CA ALA A 110 -16.10 -8.92 2.20
C ALA A 110 -16.45 -8.10 0.93
N ASN A 111 -16.46 -8.70 -0.26
CA ASN A 111 -16.62 -8.02 -1.56
C ASN A 111 -15.53 -6.96 -1.84
N ALA A 112 -14.34 -7.10 -1.24
CA ALA A 112 -13.25 -6.14 -1.38
C ALA A 112 -12.36 -6.40 -2.62
N CYS A 113 -12.60 -7.48 -3.37
CA CYS A 113 -11.82 -7.87 -4.55
C CYS A 113 -12.61 -7.78 -5.87
N ARG A 114 -13.75 -7.07 -5.90
CA ARG A 114 -14.55 -6.91 -7.13
C ARG A 114 -13.73 -6.26 -8.23
N PHE A 115 -13.99 -6.67 -9.47
CA PHE A 115 -13.34 -6.15 -10.70
C PHE A 115 -11.83 -6.38 -10.76
N TRP A 116 -11.28 -7.32 -9.99
CA TRP A 116 -9.84 -7.61 -10.06
C TRP A 116 -9.42 -8.04 -11.48
N PRO A 117 -8.28 -7.55 -12.04
CA PRO A 117 -7.28 -6.66 -11.45
C PRO A 117 -7.46 -5.16 -11.77
N THR A 118 -8.61 -4.74 -12.30
CA THR A 118 -8.87 -3.35 -12.70
C THR A 118 -8.61 -2.35 -11.56
N GLY A 119 -7.84 -1.29 -11.85
CA GLY A 119 -7.48 -0.24 -10.89
C GLY A 119 -6.50 -0.65 -9.79
N ARG A 120 -5.88 -1.83 -9.92
CA ARG A 120 -4.84 -2.29 -8.99
C ARG A 120 -3.49 -2.15 -9.67
N GLY A 121 -2.52 -1.69 -8.91
CA GLY A 121 -1.15 -1.53 -9.36
C GLY A 121 -0.20 -1.47 -8.17
N ILE A 122 1.08 -1.43 -8.47
CA ILE A 122 2.14 -1.19 -7.51
C ILE A 122 3.05 -0.08 -8.02
N TYR A 123 3.43 0.82 -7.13
CA TYR A 123 4.51 1.76 -7.39
C TYR A 123 5.69 1.38 -6.51
N HIS A 124 6.89 1.38 -7.09
CA HIS A 124 8.12 1.33 -6.32
C HIS A 124 9.19 2.16 -7.01
N ASN A 125 10.16 2.61 -6.21
CA ASN A 125 11.34 3.33 -6.69
C ASN A 125 12.27 2.42 -7.50
N GLU A 126 13.17 3.04 -8.28
CA GLU A 126 14.17 2.35 -9.13
C GLU A 126 15.06 1.37 -8.35
#